data_AF-A0A966PRL1-F1
#
_entry.id   AF-A0A966PRL1-F1
#
_cell.length_a   1.000
_cell.length_b   1.000
_cell.length_c   1.000
_cell.angle_alpha   90.00
_cell.angle_beta   90.00
_cell.angle_gamma   90.00
#
_symmetry.space_group_name_H-M   'P 1'
#
loop_
_entity.id
_entity.type
_entity.pdbx_description
1 polymer ?
#
loop_
_entity_poly.entity_id
_entity_poly.type
_entity_poly.pdbx_seq_one_letter_code
_entity_poly.pdbx_strand_id
1 'polypeptide(L)'
;TRLTLLAGYRFDTMEGGRDGPFAGASFRLPYFIDFALTHQSGGETRGMLMKTLPLTDRLSLDLSYRYGRQTGVSTSADLRYLLTKQLSLTAGYSSDFGAGIGLLTRF
;
A
#
# COMPACT_ATOMS: atom_id res chain seq x y z
N THR A 1 -5.22 10.67 15.79
CA THR A 1 -5.41 9.33 15.19
C THR A 1 -6.75 9.29 14.49
N ARG A 2 -6.82 8.78 13.26
CA ARG A 2 -8.08 8.72 12.49
C ARG A 2 -8.42 7.27 12.20
N LEU A 3 -9.59 6.83 12.66
CA LEU A 3 -10.18 5.55 12.31
C LEU A 3 -11.15 5.75 11.15
N THR A 4 -11.02 4.94 10.11
CA THR A 4 -11.94 4.86 8.99
C THR A 4 -12.45 3.43 8.90
N LEU A 5 -13.76 3.25 8.96
CA LEU A 5 -14.37 1.96 8.66
C LEU A 5 -14.70 1.92 7.17
N LEU A 6 -14.47 0.77 6.56
CA LEU A 6 -14.66 0.56 5.13
C LEU A 6 -15.33 -0.79 4.91
N ALA A 7 -16.39 -0.80 4.11
CA ALA A 7 -17.06 -1.99 3.67
C ALA A 7 -17.46 -1.81 2.21
N GLY A 8 -17.49 -2.90 1.46
CA GLY A 8 -17.82 -2.86 0.05
C GLY A 8 -17.83 -4.25 -0.56
N TYR A 9 -17.96 -4.29 -1.87
CA TYR A 9 -17.87 -5.52 -2.64
C TYR A 9 -16.62 -5.46 -3.50
N ARG A 10 -15.82 -6.53 -3.49
CA ARG A 10 -14.61 -6.64 -4.31
C ARG A 10 -14.82 -7.75 -5.33
N PHE A 11 -14.58 -7.39 -6.58
CA PHE A 11 -14.42 -8.33 -7.67
C PHE A 11 -12.93 -8.67 -7.77
N ASP A 12 -12.57 -9.94 -7.58
CA ASP A 12 -11.18 -10.40 -7.55
C ASP A 12 -10.96 -11.40 -8.69
N THR A 13 -10.22 -11.00 -9.72
CA THR A 13 -9.98 -11.81 -10.92
C THR A 13 -8.66 -12.59 -10.85
N MET A 14 -7.95 -12.53 -9.72
CA MET A 14 -6.73 -13.29 -9.52
C MET A 14 -7.03 -14.78 -9.28
N GLU A 15 -6.11 -15.66 -9.67
CA GLU A 15 -6.24 -17.09 -9.46
C GLU A 15 -6.32 -17.40 -7.95
N GLY A 16 -7.50 -17.87 -7.49
CA GLY A 16 -7.80 -18.09 -6.06
C GLY A 16 -8.56 -16.94 -5.36
N GLY A 17 -8.71 -15.79 -6.01
CA GLY A 17 -9.57 -14.70 -5.57
C GLY A 17 -11.05 -15.09 -5.65
N ARG A 18 -11.82 -14.84 -4.59
CA ARG A 18 -13.28 -15.02 -4.60
C ARG A 18 -13.94 -13.67 -4.56
N ASP A 19 -14.91 -13.45 -5.45
CA ASP A 19 -15.78 -12.29 -5.38
C ASP A 19 -16.56 -12.31 -4.08
N GLY A 20 -16.66 -11.16 -3.43
CA GLY A 20 -17.46 -11.11 -2.23
C GLY A 20 -17.42 -9.78 -1.50
N PRO A 21 -18.36 -9.61 -0.55
CA PRO A 21 -18.32 -8.49 0.34
C PRO A 21 -17.05 -8.55 1.20
N PHE A 22 -16.47 -7.38 1.44
CA PHE A 22 -15.39 -7.18 2.39
C PHE A 22 -15.78 -6.10 3.39
N ALA A 23 -15.25 -6.23 4.60
CA ALA A 23 -15.36 -5.24 5.66
C ALA A 23 -14.00 -5.06 6.31
N GLY A 24 -13.71 -3.87 6.80
CA GLY A 24 -12.42 -3.55 7.36
C GLY A 24 -12.37 -2.21 8.06
N ALA A 25 -11.19 -1.93 8.57
CA ALA A 25 -10.87 -0.70 9.25
C ALA A 25 -9.47 -0.24 8.85
N SER A 26 -9.29 1.07 8.71
CA SER A 26 -8.00 1.70 8.55
C SER A 26 -7.77 2.69 9.69
N PHE A 27 -6.59 2.61 10.27
CA PHE A 27 -6.12 3.42 11.38
C PHE A 27 -4.89 4.20 10.93
N ARG A 28 -5.03 5.53 10.86
CA ARG A 28 -3.88 6.42 10.71
C ARG A 28 -3.30 6.73 12.08
N LEU A 29 -2.13 6.17 12.33
CA LEU A 29 -1.34 6.34 13.53
C LEU A 29 -0.52 7.64 13.46
N PRO A 30 -0.05 8.16 14.61
CA PRO A 30 0.99 9.18 14.63
C PRO A 30 2.25 8.63 13.93
N TYR A 31 3.14 9.50 13.46
CA TYR A 31 4.36 9.14 12.72
C TYR A 31 4.17 8.61 11.29
N PHE A 32 3.11 9.04 10.60
CA PHE A 32 2.86 8.69 9.18
C PHE A 32 2.79 7.17 8.93
N ILE A 33 2.24 6.45 9.91
CA ILE A 33 1.97 5.03 9.80
C ILE A 33 0.48 4.86 9.52
N ASP A 34 0.14 4.22 8.41
CA ASP A 34 -1.22 3.85 8.06
C ASP A 34 -1.36 2.34 8.18
N PHE A 35 -2.21 1.90 9.10
CA PHE A 35 -2.58 0.50 9.23
C PHE A 35 -3.96 0.28 8.62
N ALA A 36 -4.15 -0.80 7.89
CA ALA A 36 -5.45 -1.20 7.38
C ALA A 36 -5.62 -2.71 7.53
N LEU A 37 -6.80 -3.11 7.96
CA LEU A 37 -7.18 -4.51 8.08
C LEU A 37 -8.52 -4.69 7.38
N THR A 38 -8.56 -5.65 6.47
CA THR A 38 -9.78 -6.00 5.73
C THR A 38 -9.99 -7.50 5.80
N HIS A 39 -11.25 -7.90 5.93
CA HIS A 39 -11.68 -9.28 5.91
C HIS A 39 -12.75 -9.43 4.84
N GLN A 40 -12.56 -10.40 3.96
CA GLN A 40 -13.45 -10.69 2.85
C GLN A 40 -14.18 -12.01 3.10
N SER A 41 -15.44 -12.09 2.68
CA SER A 41 -16.30 -13.28 2.84
C SER A 41 -15.72 -14.54 2.19
N GLY A 42 -14.77 -14.41 1.25
CA GLY A 42 -14.01 -15.53 0.69
C GLY A 42 -13.04 -16.21 1.68
N GLY A 43 -13.01 -15.78 2.94
CA GLY A 43 -12.09 -16.26 3.98
C GLY A 43 -10.72 -15.57 3.94
N GLU A 44 -10.61 -14.50 3.16
CA GLU A 44 -9.36 -13.79 2.95
C GLU A 44 -9.26 -12.58 3.89
N THR A 45 -8.25 -12.61 4.76
CA THR A 45 -7.92 -11.50 5.65
C THR A 45 -6.66 -10.84 5.14
N ARG A 46 -6.74 -9.54 4.85
CA ARG A 46 -5.62 -8.73 4.39
C ARG A 46 -5.30 -7.63 5.39
N GLY A 47 -4.11 -7.69 5.96
CA GLY A 47 -3.48 -6.60 6.71
C GLY A 47 -2.55 -5.81 5.79
N MET A 48 -2.54 -4.50 5.95
CA MET A 48 -1.62 -3.59 5.27
C MET A 48 -1.08 -2.60 6.29
N LEU A 49 0.24 -2.43 6.29
CA LEU A 49 0.93 -1.47 7.12
C LEU A 49 1.81 -0.64 6.19
N MET A 50 1.48 0.64 6.06
CA MET A 50 2.27 1.60 5.31
C MET A 50 2.97 2.55 6.28
N LYS A 51 4.19 2.95 5.93
CA LYS A 51 4.94 3.97 6.65
C LYS A 51 5.64 4.87 5.65
N THR A 52 5.33 6.14 5.71
CA THR A 52 6.01 7.16 4.90
C THR A 52 7.03 7.90 5.75
N LEU A 53 8.30 7.81 5.37
CA LEU A 53 9.39 8.55 5.99
C LEU A 53 9.86 9.65 5.03
N PRO A 54 9.55 10.92 5.30
CA PRO A 54 10.22 12.01 4.62
C PRO A 54 11.67 12.08 5.13
N LEU A 55 12.62 11.66 4.30
CA LEU A 55 14.05 11.72 4.63
C LEU A 55 14.57 13.15 4.49
N THR A 56 14.11 13.85 3.44
CA THR A 56 14.40 15.28 3.19
C THR A 56 13.18 15.93 2.51
N ASP A 57 13.21 17.25 2.31
CA ASP A 57 12.17 18.00 1.60
C ASP A 57 11.87 17.49 0.18
N ARG A 58 12.82 16.77 -0.42
CA ARG A 58 12.72 16.24 -1.79
C ARG A 58 12.77 14.71 -1.85
N LEU A 59 13.08 14.01 -0.77
CA LEU A 59 13.24 12.57 -0.75
C LEU A 59 12.30 11.95 0.29
N SER A 60 11.38 11.11 -0.14
CA SER A 60 10.50 10.33 0.73
C SER A 60 10.69 8.84 0.47
N LEU A 61 10.70 8.06 1.54
CA LEU A 61 10.70 6.60 1.50
C LEU A 61 9.35 6.11 2.01
N ASP A 62 8.61 5.44 1.13
CA ASP A 62 7.35 4.78 1.42
C ASP A 62 7.61 3.28 1.60
N LEU A 63 7.35 2.75 2.80
CA LEU A 63 7.44 1.33 3.10
C LEU A 63 6.03 0.78 3.21
N SER A 64 5.76 -0.35 2.58
CA SER A 64 4.45 -1.01 2.62
C SER A 64 4.63 -2.50 2.85
N TYR A 65 3.96 -2.99 3.88
CA TYR A 65 3.92 -4.39 4.27
C TYR A 65 2.48 -4.88 4.15
N ARG A 66 2.23 -5.88 3.32
CA ARG A 66 0.92 -6.48 3.12
C ARG A 66 0.98 -7.94 3.51
N TYR A 67 0.04 -8.37 4.34
CA TYR A 67 -0.15 -9.74 4.75
C TYR A 67 -1.53 -10.19 4.30
N GLY A 68 -1.62 -11.23 3.48
CA GLY A 68 -2.86 -11.92 3.14
C GLY A 68 -2.82 -13.36 3.62
N ARG A 69 -3.93 -13.84 4.18
CA ARG A 69 -4.03 -15.22 4.68
C ARG A 69 -3.86 -16.24 3.55
N GLN A 70 -4.41 -15.95 2.38
CA GLN A 70 -4.34 -16.79 1.18
C GLN A 70 -3.31 -16.26 0.18
N THR A 71 -3.13 -14.93 0.08
CA THR A 71 -2.19 -14.34 -0.90
C THR A 71 -0.73 -14.25 -0.41
N GLY A 72 -0.46 -14.64 0.84
CA GLY A 72 0.89 -14.60 1.41
C GLY A 72 1.35 -13.20 1.85
N VAL A 73 2.66 -13.05 2.07
CA VAL A 73 3.27 -11.81 2.56
C VAL A 73 3.98 -11.11 1.41
N SER A 74 3.61 -9.86 1.19
CA SER A 74 4.20 -8.98 0.19
C SER A 74 4.76 -7.75 0.88
N THR A 75 6.02 -7.46 0.61
CA THR A 75 6.68 -6.25 1.10
C THR A 75 7.10 -5.39 -0.06
N SER A 76 7.05 -4.08 0.15
CA SER A 76 7.37 -3.08 -0.85
C SER A 76 8.05 -1.88 -0.21
N ALA A 77 9.02 -1.32 -0.92
CA ALA A 77 9.76 -0.15 -0.52
C ALA A 77 9.92 0.76 -1.74
N ASP A 78 9.30 1.93 -1.68
CA ASP A 78 9.26 2.92 -2.75
C ASP A 78 9.98 4.19 -2.31
N LEU A 79 11.07 4.50 -2.98
CA LEU A 79 11.83 5.74 -2.81
C LEU A 79 11.38 6.76 -3.86
N ARG A 80 10.94 7.92 -3.42
CA ARG A 80 10.50 9.01 -4.29
C ARG A 80 11.41 10.22 -4.11
N TYR A 81 11.97 10.70 -5.21
CA TYR A 81 12.84 11.85 -5.27
C TYR A 81 12.27 12.94 -6.18
N LEU A 82 12.09 14.14 -5.65
CA LEU A 82 11.62 15.31 -6.37
C LEU A 82 12.80 16.01 -7.05
N LEU A 83 12.95 15.84 -8.37
CA LEU A 83 14.01 16.49 -9.15
C LEU A 83 13.69 17.99 -9.33
N THR A 84 12.46 18.28 -9.73
CA THR A 84 11.95 19.65 -9.92
C THR A 84 10.52 19.73 -9.41
N LYS A 85 9.95 20.94 -9.28
CA LYS A 85 8.56 21.13 -8.82
C LYS A 85 7.53 20.36 -9.67
N GLN A 86 7.89 20.01 -10.89
CA GLN A 86 7.05 19.33 -11.87
C GLN A 86 7.48 17.88 -12.13
N LEU A 87 8.68 17.46 -11.71
CA LEU A 87 9.22 16.13 -12.01
C LEU A 87 9.66 15.40 -10.75
N SER A 88 9.12 14.20 -10.55
CA SER A 88 9.53 13.28 -9.48
C SER A 88 9.97 11.95 -10.07
N LEU A 89 11.13 11.46 -9.64
CA LEU A 89 11.58 10.09 -9.88
C LEU A 89 11.07 9.20 -8.73
N THR A 90 10.62 8.00 -9.06
CA THR A 90 10.24 6.98 -8.09
C THR A 90 11.04 5.72 -8.41
N ALA A 91 11.61 5.08 -7.41
CA ALA A 91 12.28 3.80 -7.51
C ALA A 91 11.68 2.89 -6.45
N GLY A 92 11.06 1.80 -6.87
CA GLY A 92 10.36 0.86 -6.02
C GLY A 92 11.02 -0.51 -6.02
N TYR A 93 10.91 -1.22 -4.92
CA TYR A 93 11.17 -2.65 -4.85
C TYR A 93 9.95 -3.33 -4.25
N SER A 94 9.48 -4.39 -4.88
CA SER A 94 8.42 -5.26 -4.36
C SER A 94 8.92 -6.69 -4.29
N SER A 95 8.60 -7.39 -3.21
CA SER A 95 8.94 -8.81 -3.05
C SER A 95 8.29 -9.69 -4.12
N ASP A 96 7.14 -9.29 -4.66
CA ASP A 96 6.39 -10.10 -5.64
C ASP A 96 6.83 -9.82 -7.08
N PHE A 97 7.22 -8.58 -7.38
CA PHE A 97 7.46 -8.12 -8.75
C PHE A 97 8.92 -7.71 -9.03
N GLY A 98 9.75 -7.56 -7.99
CA GLY A 98 11.13 -7.09 -8.10
C GLY A 98 11.28 -5.57 -8.04
N ALA A 99 12.42 -5.07 -8.54
CA ALA A 99 12.73 -3.65 -8.58
C ALA A 99 12.13 -2.98 -9.82
N GLY A 100 11.60 -1.77 -9.65
CA GLY A 100 11.05 -0.93 -10.71
C GLY A 100 11.44 0.53 -10.53
N ILE A 101 11.41 1.29 -11.62
CA ILE A 101 11.61 2.74 -11.61
C ILE A 101 10.48 3.40 -12.39
N GLY A 102 10.11 4.61 -11.99
CA GLY A 102 9.04 5.38 -12.58
C GLY A 102 9.34 6.88 -12.53
N LEU A 103 8.76 7.61 -13.47
CA LEU A 103 8.82 9.06 -13.51
C LEU A 103 7.39 9.60 -13.41
N LEU A 104 7.20 10.56 -12.52
CA LEU A 104 5.94 11.28 -12.35
C LEU A 104 6.17 12.73 -12.77
N THR A 105 5.47 13.16 -13.82
CA THR A 105 5.41 14.57 -14.21
C THR A 105 4.07 15.18 -13.79
N ARG A 106 4.10 16.41 -13.30
CA ARG A 106 2.93 17.20 -12.90
C ARG A 106 2.94 18.49 -13.71
N PHE A 107 1.86 18.76 -14.42
CA PHE A 107 1.63 19.93 -15.28
C PHE A 107 0.50 20.79 -14.73
#